data_AF-X1IPY7-F1
#
_entry.id   AF-X1IPY7-F1
#
_cell.length_a   1.000
_cell.length_b   1.000
_cell.length_c   1.000
_cell.angle_alpha   90.00
_cell.angle_beta   90.00
_cell.angle_gamma   90.00
#
_symmetry.space_group_name_H-M   'P 1'
#
loop_
_entity.id
_entity.type
_entity.pdbx_description
1 polymer ?
#
loop_
_entity_poly.entity_id
_entity_poly.type
_entity_poly.pdbx_seq_one_letter_code
_entity_poly.pdbx_strand_id
1 'polypeptide(L)'
;MEIQTELIYHYPWLPSLNNIFSSIASQDPIEFIKETFEKYPPSEISDRILGLFRAAFENLEQIMEYKVDKLNVHCYLILKIFLYTLNNRVITNRIANLYSKITYNELINESDAYIYDICMDLKLDINYYQLPIKFGINITKDQQEILQTNFRIYFIDYLKLSANLRDDYRRLINNPLSEGYVFIQRR
;
A
#
# COMPACT_ATOMS: atom_id res chain seq x y z
N MET A 1 -0.31 16.68 -9.23
CA MET A 1 -1.61 16.24 -8.70
C MET A 1 -1.41 16.07 -7.21
N GLU A 2 -2.18 16.77 -6.38
CA GLU A 2 -2.10 16.60 -4.92
C GLU A 2 -3.00 15.42 -4.54
N ILE A 3 -2.41 14.44 -3.87
CA ILE A 3 -3.15 13.29 -3.32
C ILE A 3 -4.09 13.75 -2.21
N GLN A 4 -5.27 13.13 -2.12
CA GLN A 4 -6.23 13.45 -1.06
C GLN A 4 -5.65 13.07 0.30
N THR A 5 -5.73 13.99 1.28
CA THR A 5 -5.26 13.74 2.66
C THR A 5 -5.90 12.50 3.30
N GLU A 6 -7.15 12.19 2.92
CA GLU A 6 -7.85 10.98 3.37
C GLU A 6 -7.11 9.70 2.97
N LEU A 7 -6.52 9.67 1.77
CA LEU A 7 -5.74 8.54 1.28
C LEU A 7 -4.46 8.33 2.11
N ILE A 8 -3.88 9.40 2.66
CA ILE A 8 -2.73 9.30 3.58
C ILE A 8 -3.15 8.80 4.96
N TYR A 9 -4.33 9.17 5.44
CA TYR A 9 -4.89 8.56 6.66
C TYR A 9 -5.08 7.05 6.49
N HIS A 10 -5.44 6.60 5.29
CA HIS A 10 -5.56 5.18 4.97
C HIS A 10 -4.20 4.49 4.78
N TYR A 11 -3.30 5.12 4.02
CA TYR A 11 -2.02 4.55 3.60
C TYR A 11 -0.86 5.48 4.02
N PRO A 12 -0.50 5.50 5.33
CA PRO A 12 0.48 6.44 5.86
C PRO A 12 1.93 6.15 5.41
N TRP A 13 2.16 5.05 4.68
CA TRP A 13 3.44 4.73 4.05
C TRP A 13 3.67 5.46 2.71
N LEU A 14 2.67 6.19 2.22
CA LEU A 14 2.76 6.96 0.99
C LEU A 14 3.74 8.14 1.10
N PRO A 15 4.55 8.42 0.07
CA PRO A 15 5.52 9.52 0.06
C PRO A 15 4.96 10.90 0.46
N SER A 16 3.73 11.22 0.08
CA SER A 16 3.08 12.49 0.42
C SER A 16 2.83 12.70 1.91
N LEU A 17 2.94 11.65 2.74
CA LEU A 17 2.97 11.78 4.21
C LEU A 17 3.98 12.85 4.63
N ASN A 18 5.18 12.85 4.03
CA ASN A 18 6.26 13.76 4.42
C ASN A 18 5.93 15.23 4.14
N ASN A 19 5.10 15.50 3.14
CA ASN A 19 4.70 16.86 2.79
C ASN A 19 3.52 17.31 3.66
N ILE A 20 2.47 16.48 3.70
CA ILE A 20 1.20 16.79 4.39
C ILE A 20 1.37 16.84 5.91
N PHE A 21 2.23 15.98 6.47
CA PHE A 21 2.52 15.89 7.90
C PHE A 21 3.96 16.34 8.23
N SER A 22 4.52 17.24 7.42
CA SER A 22 5.86 17.82 7.62
C SER A 22 6.05 18.49 9.00
N SER A 23 4.98 19.07 9.55
CA SER A 23 4.99 19.66 10.89
C SER A 23 5.32 18.63 11.97
N ILE A 24 4.79 17.40 11.86
CA ILE A 24 5.10 16.31 12.79
C ILE A 24 6.57 15.92 12.71
N ALA A 25 7.14 15.86 11.50
CA ALA A 25 8.54 15.51 11.31
C ALA A 25 9.51 16.54 11.92
N SER A 26 9.04 17.75 12.22
CA SER A 26 9.82 18.82 12.83
C SER A 26 9.73 18.83 14.37
N GLN A 27 8.86 18.00 14.96
CA GLN A 27 8.71 17.88 16.41
C GLN A 27 9.75 16.93 17.01
N ASP A 28 10.06 17.12 18.29
CA ASP A 28 10.82 16.12 19.04
C ASP A 28 10.01 14.81 19.14
N PRO A 29 10.61 13.63 18.88
CA PRO A 29 9.88 12.36 18.88
C PRO A 29 9.19 12.03 20.21
N ILE A 30 9.77 12.41 21.35
CA ILE A 30 9.17 12.16 22.68
C ILE A 30 7.97 13.09 22.87
N GLU A 31 8.12 14.37 22.51
CA GLU A 31 7.04 15.35 22.55
C GLU A 31 5.88 14.94 21.66
N PHE A 32 6.14 14.52 20.42
CA PHE A 32 5.14 13.99 19.49
C PHE A 32 4.37 12.80 20.07
N ILE A 33 5.08 11.82 20.66
CA ILE A 33 4.44 10.65 21.30
C ILE A 33 3.54 11.15 22.43
N LYS A 34 4.06 12.01 23.31
CA LYS A 34 3.30 12.53 24.46
C LYS A 34 2.04 13.25 24.01
N GLU A 35 2.14 14.19 23.08
CA GLU A 35 0.99 14.92 22.51
C GLU A 35 -0.04 13.97 21.91
N THR A 36 0.41 12.91 21.22
CA THR A 36 -0.48 11.90 20.64
C THR A 36 -1.27 11.16 21.72
N PHE A 37 -0.62 10.76 22.81
CA PHE A 37 -1.26 10.08 23.96
C PHE A 37 -2.16 11.00 24.80
N GLU A 38 -1.96 12.32 24.72
CA GLU A 38 -2.88 13.31 25.32
C GLU A 38 -4.12 13.52 24.44
N LYS A 39 -3.96 13.46 23.12
CA LYS A 39 -5.02 13.73 22.14
C LYS A 39 -5.96 12.54 21.91
N TYR A 40 -5.46 11.31 21.99
CA TYR A 40 -6.21 10.08 21.71
C TYR A 40 -6.20 9.14 22.91
N PRO A 41 -7.22 8.27 23.07
CA PRO A 41 -7.25 7.29 24.16
C PRO A 41 -6.00 6.41 24.16
N PRO A 42 -5.23 6.34 25.28
CA PRO A 42 -4.02 5.53 25.36
C PRO A 42 -4.23 4.06 25.03
N SER A 43 -5.39 3.50 25.39
CA SER A 43 -5.75 2.12 25.05
C SER A 43 -5.83 1.92 23.54
N GLU A 44 -6.43 2.86 22.81
CA GLU A 44 -6.59 2.74 21.36
C GLU A 44 -5.25 2.78 20.60
N ILE A 45 -4.32 3.64 21.02
CA ILE A 45 -2.96 3.68 20.47
C ILE A 45 -2.23 2.37 20.81
N SER A 46 -2.26 2.00 22.08
CA SER A 46 -1.53 0.83 22.59
C SER A 46 -2.02 -0.46 21.96
N ASP A 47 -3.34 -0.64 21.83
CA ASP A 47 -3.95 -1.85 21.25
C ASP A 47 -3.56 -2.02 19.79
N ARG A 48 -3.56 -0.92 19.00
CA ARG A 48 -3.14 -0.95 17.58
C ARG A 48 -1.66 -1.31 17.43
N ILE A 49 -0.79 -0.67 18.21
CA ILE A 49 0.66 -0.89 18.10
C ILE A 49 1.06 -2.24 18.68
N LEU A 50 0.66 -2.54 19.92
CA LEU A 50 0.99 -3.80 20.58
C LEU A 50 0.31 -4.99 19.90
N GLY A 51 -0.87 -4.79 19.31
CA GLY A 51 -1.54 -5.79 18.47
C GLY A 51 -0.67 -6.23 17.29
N LEU A 52 -0.02 -5.28 16.59
CA LEU A 52 0.94 -5.59 15.52
C LEU A 52 2.15 -6.39 16.03
N PHE A 53 2.73 -5.99 17.16
CA PHE A 53 3.85 -6.72 17.76
C PHE A 53 3.45 -8.13 18.19
N ARG A 54 2.30 -8.29 18.87
CA ARG A 54 1.79 -9.60 19.29
C ARG A 54 1.57 -10.51 18.09
N ALA A 55 0.84 -10.03 17.09
CA ALA A 55 0.58 -10.79 15.87
C ALA A 55 1.88 -11.17 15.14
N ALA A 56 2.86 -10.26 15.06
CA ALA A 56 4.16 -10.55 14.47
C ALA A 56 4.98 -11.58 15.27
N PHE A 57 4.89 -11.59 16.60
CA PHE A 57 5.56 -12.59 17.44
C PHE A 57 4.90 -13.96 17.37
N GLU A 58 3.58 -13.99 17.28
CA GLU A 58 2.78 -15.22 17.13
C GLU A 58 2.76 -15.76 15.68
N ASN A 59 3.39 -15.05 14.73
CA ASN A 59 3.37 -15.35 13.29
C ASN A 59 1.95 -15.42 12.70
N LEU A 60 1.04 -14.58 13.19
CA LEU A 60 -0.30 -14.46 12.60
C LEU A 60 -0.21 -13.84 11.20
N GLU A 61 -1.10 -14.27 10.31
CA GLU A 61 -1.15 -13.76 8.94
C GLU A 61 -2.06 -12.54 8.77
N GLN A 62 -2.93 -12.28 9.74
CA GLN A 62 -3.96 -11.24 9.69
C GLN A 62 -4.21 -10.63 11.08
N ILE A 63 -4.66 -9.38 11.10
CA ILE A 63 -5.22 -8.71 12.27
C ILE A 63 -6.67 -8.36 11.91
N MET A 64 -7.64 -8.79 12.72
CA MET A 64 -9.06 -8.63 12.39
C MET A 64 -9.60 -7.20 12.55
N GLU A 65 -8.83 -6.30 13.19
CA GLU A 65 -9.29 -4.96 13.57
C GLU A 65 -8.33 -3.86 13.08
N TYR A 66 -8.05 -3.81 11.76
CA TYR A 66 -7.43 -2.61 11.18
C TYR A 66 -8.48 -1.49 11.10
N LYS A 67 -8.14 -0.31 11.63
CA LYS A 67 -9.02 0.86 11.64
C LYS A 67 -8.43 1.97 10.79
N VAL A 68 -9.16 2.34 9.74
CA VAL A 68 -8.81 3.39 8.79
C VAL A 68 -9.35 4.72 9.29
N ASP A 69 -8.52 5.46 10.02
CA ASP A 69 -8.89 6.78 10.55
C ASP A 69 -7.67 7.70 10.72
N LYS A 70 -7.91 8.91 11.24
CA LYS A 70 -6.84 9.90 11.45
C LYS A 70 -5.75 9.42 12.41
N LEU A 71 -6.09 8.54 13.35
CA LEU A 71 -5.14 8.00 14.32
C LEU A 71 -4.12 7.08 13.65
N ASN A 72 -4.47 6.46 12.51
CA ASN A 72 -3.59 5.55 11.78
C ASN A 72 -2.23 6.17 11.40
N VAL A 73 -2.21 7.43 10.94
CA VAL A 73 -0.95 8.16 10.65
C VAL A 73 -0.07 8.26 11.89
N HIS A 74 -0.66 8.64 13.02
CA HIS A 74 0.07 8.76 14.28
C HIS A 74 0.60 7.40 14.75
N CYS A 75 -0.24 6.35 14.73
CA CYS A 75 0.17 4.98 15.06
C CYS A 75 1.31 4.48 14.16
N TYR A 76 1.26 4.76 12.85
CA TYR A 76 2.31 4.41 11.91
C TYR A 76 3.64 5.09 12.23
N LEU A 77 3.61 6.39 12.56
CA LEU A 77 4.82 7.14 12.94
C LEU A 77 5.42 6.63 14.26
N ILE A 78 4.60 6.39 15.28
CA ILE A 78 5.04 5.82 16.55
C ILE A 78 5.63 4.42 16.34
N LEU A 79 4.98 3.59 15.52
CA LEU A 79 5.50 2.28 15.14
C LEU A 79 6.89 2.39 14.49
N LYS A 80 7.08 3.32 13.55
CA LYS A 80 8.40 3.56 12.93
C LYS A 80 9.46 3.95 13.97
N ILE A 81 9.12 4.83 14.92
CA ILE A 81 10.02 5.21 16.01
C ILE A 81 10.39 3.98 16.84
N PHE A 82 9.43 3.14 17.22
CA PHE A 82 9.69 1.92 17.99
C PHE A 82 10.56 0.93 17.25
N LEU A 83 10.29 0.67 15.96
CA LEU A 83 11.09 -0.24 15.14
C LEU A 83 12.53 0.27 14.97
N TYR A 84 12.69 1.58 14.80
CA TYR A 84 14.01 2.22 14.74
C TYR A 84 14.77 2.03 16.05
N THR A 85 14.15 2.33 17.19
CA THR A 85 14.76 2.22 18.52
C THR A 85 15.09 0.78 18.92
N LEU A 86 14.21 -0.18 18.60
CA LEU A 86 14.44 -1.61 18.85
C LEU A 86 15.61 -2.16 18.02
N ASN A 87 15.87 -1.57 16.86
CA ASN A 87 16.95 -1.93 15.94
C ASN A 87 17.09 -3.46 15.70
N ASN A 88 15.95 -4.16 15.61
CA ASN A 88 15.91 -5.60 15.44
C ASN A 88 15.33 -5.96 14.07
N ARG A 89 16.22 -6.29 13.14
CA ARG A 89 15.85 -6.62 11.75
C ARG A 89 14.83 -7.75 11.64
N VAL A 90 14.90 -8.77 12.50
CA VAL A 90 13.96 -9.90 12.46
C VAL A 90 12.55 -9.43 12.79
N ILE A 91 12.42 -8.64 13.85
CA ILE A 91 11.13 -8.08 14.30
C ILE A 91 10.59 -7.09 13.27
N THR A 92 11.43 -6.18 12.78
CA THR A 92 11.07 -5.20 11.74
C THR A 92 10.55 -5.89 10.48
N ASN A 93 11.24 -6.94 10.00
CA ASN A 93 10.80 -7.67 8.82
C ASN A 93 9.46 -8.38 9.03
N ARG A 94 9.23 -8.98 10.21
CA ARG A 94 7.95 -9.63 10.53
C ARG A 94 6.80 -8.63 10.55
N ILE A 95 7.00 -7.49 11.18
CA ILE A 95 6.00 -6.42 11.24
C ILE A 95 5.75 -5.82 9.86
N ALA A 96 6.79 -5.56 9.06
CA ALA A 96 6.65 -5.06 7.70
C ALA A 96 5.87 -6.03 6.81
N ASN A 97 6.13 -7.34 6.92
CA ASN A 97 5.40 -8.36 6.18
C ASN A 97 3.93 -8.43 6.60
N LEU A 98 3.64 -8.39 7.90
CA LEU A 98 2.27 -8.39 8.40
C LEU A 98 1.52 -7.14 7.95
N TYR A 99 2.14 -5.97 8.09
CA TYR A 99 1.58 -4.70 7.66
C TYR A 99 1.30 -4.70 6.15
N SER A 100 2.24 -5.21 5.33
CA SER A 100 2.04 -5.36 3.88
C SER A 100 0.86 -6.27 3.52
N LYS A 101 0.65 -7.38 4.25
CA LYS A 101 -0.52 -8.25 4.05
C LYS A 101 -1.84 -7.55 4.38
N ILE A 102 -1.87 -6.82 5.51
CA ILE A 102 -3.05 -6.04 5.92
C ILE A 102 -3.38 -4.98 4.87
N THR A 103 -2.39 -4.18 4.47
CA THR A 103 -2.58 -3.14 3.45
C THR A 103 -2.99 -3.71 2.10
N TYR A 104 -2.46 -4.87 1.70
CA TYR A 104 -2.84 -5.53 0.46
C TYR A 104 -4.33 -5.87 0.42
N ASN A 105 -4.88 -6.37 1.54
CA ASN A 105 -6.32 -6.68 1.63
C ASN A 105 -7.19 -5.43 1.48
N GLU A 106 -6.76 -4.28 2.00
CA GLU A 106 -7.45 -3.00 1.79
C GLU A 106 -7.36 -2.55 0.32
N LEU A 107 -6.17 -2.61 -0.27
CA LEU A 107 -5.93 -2.21 -1.67
C LEU A 107 -6.75 -3.03 -2.67
N ILE A 108 -6.98 -4.33 -2.43
CA ILE A 108 -7.81 -5.17 -3.31
C ILE A 108 -9.24 -4.62 -3.45
N ASN A 109 -9.75 -3.92 -2.44
CA ASN A 109 -11.11 -3.39 -2.41
C ASN A 109 -11.20 -1.90 -2.76
N GLU A 110 -10.06 -1.24 -3.01
CA GLU A 110 -9.97 0.21 -3.22
C GLU A 110 -10.53 0.67 -4.58
N SER A 111 -10.96 1.92 -4.75
CA SER A 111 -11.40 2.36 -6.09
C SER A 111 -10.24 2.46 -7.08
N ASP A 112 -10.46 2.19 -8.38
CA ASP A 112 -9.39 2.31 -9.40
C ASP A 112 -8.83 3.74 -9.48
N ALA A 113 -9.66 4.75 -9.25
CA ALA A 113 -9.22 6.14 -9.18
C ALA A 113 -8.23 6.37 -8.02
N TYR A 114 -8.51 5.81 -6.84
CA TYR A 114 -7.58 5.90 -5.70
C TYR A 114 -6.33 5.04 -5.89
N ILE A 115 -6.42 3.87 -6.52
CA ILE A 115 -5.24 3.10 -6.91
C ILE A 115 -4.34 3.93 -7.85
N TYR A 116 -4.93 4.64 -8.82
CA TYR A 116 -4.17 5.54 -9.68
C TYR A 116 -3.47 6.66 -8.88
N ASP A 117 -4.18 7.31 -7.94
CA ASP A 117 -3.59 8.34 -7.09
C ASP A 117 -2.42 7.81 -6.26
N ILE A 118 -2.54 6.60 -5.70
CA ILE A 118 -1.46 5.89 -4.98
C ILE A 118 -0.27 5.65 -5.92
N CYS A 119 -0.51 5.15 -7.13
CA CYS A 119 0.54 4.93 -8.12
C CYS A 119 1.28 6.22 -8.46
N MET A 120 0.55 7.32 -8.62
CA MET A 120 1.14 8.62 -8.91
C MET A 120 1.98 9.15 -7.75
N ASP A 121 1.53 8.96 -6.50
CA ASP A 121 2.30 9.37 -5.32
C ASP A 121 3.59 8.54 -5.16
N LEU A 122 3.53 7.25 -5.51
CA LEU A 122 4.68 6.36 -5.60
C LEU A 122 5.59 6.64 -6.81
N LYS A 123 5.25 7.63 -7.65
CA LYS A 123 5.97 7.99 -8.88
C LYS A 123 6.07 6.83 -9.88
N LEU A 124 5.01 6.02 -9.95
CA LEU A 124 4.86 4.97 -10.95
C LEU A 124 4.22 5.58 -12.20
N ASP A 125 4.89 5.44 -13.35
CA ASP A 125 4.39 5.95 -14.64
C ASP A 125 3.35 4.98 -15.22
N ILE A 126 2.14 5.02 -14.67
CA ILE A 126 1.00 4.21 -15.09
C ILE A 126 -0.01 5.10 -15.80
N ASN A 127 -0.54 4.64 -16.93
CA ASN A 127 -1.63 5.29 -17.62
C ASN A 127 -2.97 4.75 -17.09
N TYR A 128 -3.88 5.66 -16.75
CA TYR A 128 -5.22 5.34 -16.27
C TYR A 128 -6.30 5.79 -17.27
N TYR A 129 -7.30 4.94 -17.46
CA TYR A 129 -8.49 5.20 -18.26
C TYR A 129 -9.73 5.20 -17.36
N GLN A 130 -10.57 6.23 -17.49
CA GLN A 130 -11.83 6.28 -16.73
C GLN A 130 -12.79 5.14 -17.12
N LEU A 131 -12.83 4.80 -18.41
CA LEU A 131 -13.56 3.64 -18.91
C LEU A 131 -12.58 2.49 -19.19
N PRO A 132 -12.88 1.26 -18.75
CA PRO A 132 -12.00 0.12 -19.02
C PRO A 132 -11.78 -0.08 -20.52
N ILE A 133 -10.53 -0.33 -20.89
CA ILE A 133 -10.14 -0.64 -22.26
C ILE A 133 -10.04 -2.16 -22.44
N LYS A 134 -10.51 -2.64 -23.59
CA LYS A 134 -10.42 -4.05 -23.98
C LYS A 134 -9.02 -4.35 -24.52
N PHE A 135 -8.41 -5.43 -24.08
CA PHE A 135 -7.08 -5.83 -24.54
C PHE A 135 -6.99 -7.30 -25.00
N GLY A 136 -8.03 -8.10 -24.74
CA GLY A 136 -8.00 -9.51 -25.12
C GLY A 136 -9.35 -10.20 -24.92
N ILE A 137 -9.40 -11.47 -25.32
CA ILE A 137 -10.53 -12.36 -25.11
C ILE A 137 -9.96 -13.66 -24.57
N ASN A 138 -10.44 -14.11 -23.42
CA ASN A 138 -10.17 -15.43 -22.89
C ASN A 138 -11.29 -16.38 -23.35
N ILE A 139 -10.92 -17.50 -23.95
CA ILE A 139 -11.86 -18.51 -24.45
C ILE A 139 -11.67 -19.77 -23.63
N THR A 140 -12.66 -20.07 -22.78
CA THR A 140 -12.67 -21.30 -21.99
C THR A 140 -13.85 -22.16 -22.44
N LYS A 141 -13.54 -23.23 -23.19
CA LYS A 141 -14.54 -24.09 -23.86
C LYS A 141 -15.46 -23.24 -24.76
N ASP A 142 -16.72 -23.05 -24.33
CA ASP A 142 -17.76 -22.33 -25.07
C ASP A 142 -18.04 -20.91 -24.53
N GLN A 143 -17.31 -20.48 -23.50
CA GLN A 143 -17.47 -19.16 -22.90
C GLN A 143 -16.36 -18.21 -23.37
N GLN A 144 -16.77 -17.03 -23.85
CA GLN A 144 -15.88 -15.93 -24.19
C GLN A 144 -15.94 -14.88 -23.09
N GLU A 145 -14.81 -14.60 -22.48
CA GLU A 145 -14.64 -13.52 -21.51
C GLU A 145 -13.83 -12.40 -22.16
N ILE A 146 -14.39 -11.19 -22.22
CA ILE A 146 -13.66 -10.02 -22.72
C ILE A 146 -12.79 -9.49 -21.58
N LEU A 147 -11.47 -9.48 -21.79
CA LEU A 147 -10.53 -8.96 -20.83
C LEU A 147 -10.42 -7.44 -20.95
N GLN A 148 -10.60 -6.76 -19.83
CA GLN A 148 -10.61 -5.30 -19.74
C GLN A 148 -9.77 -4.83 -18.57
N THR A 149 -9.21 -3.62 -18.69
CA THR A 149 -8.52 -2.95 -17.58
C THR A 149 -8.61 -1.44 -17.71
N ASN A 150 -8.46 -0.74 -16.59
CA ASN A 150 -8.29 0.71 -16.54
C ASN A 150 -6.81 1.13 -16.58
N PHE A 151 -5.87 0.18 -16.52
CA PHE A 151 -4.45 0.46 -16.31
C PHE A 151 -3.57 -0.13 -17.41
N ARG A 152 -2.61 0.66 -17.88
CA ARG A 152 -1.47 0.16 -18.66
C ARG A 152 -0.19 0.87 -18.24
N ILE A 153 0.95 0.24 -18.47
CA ILE A 153 2.27 0.78 -18.14
C ILE A 153 3.22 0.56 -19.33
N TYR A 154 4.15 1.48 -19.55
CA TYR A 154 5.15 1.28 -20.59
C TYR A 154 6.05 0.08 -20.27
N PHE A 155 6.36 -0.76 -21.26
CA PHE A 155 6.99 -2.06 -21.01
C PHE A 155 8.36 -1.96 -20.31
N ILE A 156 9.11 -0.89 -20.54
CA ILE A 156 10.40 -0.66 -19.86
C ILE A 156 10.18 -0.49 -18.36
N ASP A 157 9.19 0.31 -17.97
CA ASP A 157 8.90 0.56 -16.56
C ASP A 157 8.25 -0.64 -15.90
N TYR A 158 7.43 -1.40 -16.64
CA TYR A 158 6.95 -2.70 -16.21
C TYR A 158 8.11 -3.65 -15.87
N LEU A 159 9.11 -3.77 -16.76
CA LEU A 159 10.27 -4.63 -16.54
C LEU A 159 11.09 -4.22 -15.31
N LYS A 160 11.26 -2.90 -15.08
CA LYS A 160 11.93 -2.41 -13.86
C LYS A 160 11.18 -2.84 -12.59
N LEU A 161 9.85 -2.81 -12.61
CA LEU A 161 9.02 -3.22 -11.47
C LEU A 161 8.99 -4.73 -11.29
N SER A 162 8.83 -5.50 -12.37
CA SER A 162 8.67 -6.96 -12.30
C SER A 162 9.98 -7.71 -12.10
N ALA A 163 11.13 -7.14 -12.46
CA ALA A 163 12.44 -7.79 -12.31
C ALA A 163 12.76 -8.22 -10.86
N ASN A 164 12.20 -7.53 -9.88
CA ASN A 164 12.41 -7.82 -8.46
C ASN A 164 11.35 -8.75 -7.85
N LEU A 165 10.32 -9.11 -8.62
CA LEU A 165 9.21 -9.94 -8.16
C LEU A 165 9.45 -11.40 -8.55
N ARG A 166 9.43 -12.31 -7.57
CA ARG A 166 9.57 -13.75 -7.78
C ARG A 166 8.24 -14.42 -8.13
N ASP A 167 7.51 -13.81 -9.05
CA ASP A 167 6.18 -14.24 -9.47
C ASP A 167 6.17 -14.45 -10.98
N ASP A 168 6.06 -15.71 -11.40
CA ASP A 168 6.12 -16.08 -12.81
C ASP A 168 4.97 -15.49 -13.63
N TYR A 169 3.82 -15.24 -13.00
CA TYR A 169 2.69 -14.59 -13.66
C TYR A 169 3.00 -13.12 -14.04
N ARG A 170 3.97 -12.49 -13.38
CA ARG A 170 4.40 -11.11 -13.67
C ARG A 170 5.53 -11.02 -14.69
N ARG A 171 5.93 -12.13 -15.29
CA ARG A 171 6.88 -12.10 -16.42
C ARG A 171 6.19 -11.45 -17.61
N LEU A 172 6.93 -10.60 -18.33
CA LEU A 172 6.40 -9.89 -19.50
C LEU A 172 5.76 -10.83 -20.54
N ILE A 173 6.35 -12.00 -20.76
CA ILE A 173 5.83 -13.02 -21.70
C ILE A 173 4.43 -13.53 -21.36
N ASN A 174 4.01 -13.41 -20.10
CA ASN A 174 2.72 -13.87 -19.61
C ASN A 174 1.68 -12.74 -19.55
N ASN A 175 2.06 -11.52 -19.95
CA ASN A 175 1.22 -10.34 -19.86
C ASN A 175 0.90 -9.77 -21.26
N PRO A 176 -0.35 -9.35 -21.52
CA PRO A 176 -0.72 -8.73 -22.78
C PRO A 176 0.06 -7.44 -23.02
N LEU A 177 0.64 -7.31 -24.22
CA LEU A 177 1.45 -6.17 -24.65
C LEU A 177 0.92 -5.66 -26.00
N SER A 178 0.63 -4.36 -26.10
CA SER A 178 0.32 -3.71 -27.37
C SER A 178 0.84 -2.27 -27.38
N GLU A 179 1.32 -1.81 -28.54
CA GLU A 179 1.82 -0.44 -28.73
C GLU A 179 2.93 -0.03 -27.72
N GLY A 180 3.69 -1.01 -27.21
CA GLY A 180 4.71 -0.80 -26.19
C GLY A 180 4.19 -0.70 -24.75
N TYR A 181 2.90 -0.93 -24.52
CA TYR A 181 2.29 -0.91 -23.19
C TYR A 181 1.82 -2.29 -22.75
N VAL A 182 2.09 -2.61 -21.49
CA VAL A 182 1.59 -3.81 -20.80
C VAL A 182 0.27 -3.46 -20.12
N PHE A 183 -0.76 -4.26 -20.37
CA PHE A 183 -2.07 -4.10 -19.73
C PHE A 183 -2.05 -4.80 -18.37
N ILE A 184 -2.34 -4.05 -17.31
CA ILE A 184 -2.27 -4.56 -15.93
C ILE A 184 -3.66 -4.95 -15.48
N GLN A 185 -3.87 -6.21 -15.11
CA GLN A 185 -5.10 -6.61 -14.42
C GLN A 185 -4.99 -6.28 -12.93
N ARG A 186 -6.12 -5.97 -12.32
CA ARG A 186 -6.22 -5.66 -10.89
C ARG A 186 -6.03 -6.91 -10.00
N ARG A 187 -6.25 -8.10 -10.55
CA ARG A 187 -6.15 -9.40 -9.85
C ARG A 187 -5.25 -10.33 -10.62
#